data_AF-A0A1Z8Z261-F1
#
_entry.id   AF-A0A1Z8Z261-F1
#
_cell.length_a   1.000
_cell.length_b   1.000
_cell.length_c   1.000
_cell.angle_alpha   90.00
_cell.angle_beta   90.00
_cell.angle_gamma   90.00
#
_symmetry.space_group_name_H-M   'P 1'
#
loop_
_entity.id
_entity.type
_entity.pdbx_description
1 polymer ?
#
loop_
_entity_poly.entity_id
_entity_poly.type
_entity_poly.pdbx_seq_one_letter_code
_entity_poly.pdbx_strand_id
1 'polypeptide(L)'
;MIFGGGKLQELKNQAKADYERAVNSKEDSKEERAFKLKIGLRIRSCIDKLFVDGAEKYEKYSEVCLAAVASNDEKPPPPKASTFNKVRSVNGPIFVYLPEDISENIFSLGGKYQTVEIDAKIAIRRAQVIANQIAYDLDLPNKLVVLQFLRDELEEAGDPFSEDEEIDDNDSETEKK
;
A
#
# COMPACT_ATOMS: atom_id res chain seq x y z
N MET A 1 -23.11 28.09 6.57
CA MET A 1 -22.96 26.77 7.22
C MET A 1 -21.71 26.09 6.66
N ILE A 2 -20.61 26.05 7.42
CA ILE A 2 -19.35 25.40 7.04
C ILE A 2 -18.92 24.51 8.23
N PHE A 3 -19.58 23.37 8.41
CA PHE A 3 -19.29 22.44 9.53
C PHE A 3 -18.79 21.07 9.07
N GLY A 4 -18.42 20.91 7.78
CA GLY A 4 -17.92 19.64 7.23
C GLY A 4 -16.39 19.48 7.29
N GLY A 5 -15.63 20.58 7.16
CA GLY A 5 -14.17 20.54 7.05
C GLY A 5 -13.45 20.17 8.35
N GLY A 6 -13.94 20.65 9.50
CA GLY A 6 -13.32 20.38 10.81
C GLY A 6 -13.32 18.90 11.17
N LYS A 7 -14.44 18.21 10.96
CA LYS A 7 -14.57 16.77 11.25
C LYS A 7 -13.67 15.90 10.37
N LEU A 8 -13.47 16.28 9.11
CA LEU A 8 -12.56 15.57 8.21
C LEU A 8 -11.09 15.71 8.66
N GLN A 9 -10.69 16.92 9.04
CA GLN A 9 -9.33 17.18 9.52
C GLN A 9 -9.05 16.44 10.83
N GLU A 10 -10.01 16.42 11.75
CA GLU A 10 -9.91 15.66 13.00
C GLU A 10 -9.71 14.16 12.76
N LEU A 11 -10.47 13.57 11.83
CA LEU A 11 -10.30 12.17 11.44
C LEU A 11 -8.91 11.87 10.84
N LYS A 12 -8.36 12.79 10.04
CA LYS A 12 -7.00 12.65 9.50
C LYS A 12 -5.94 12.78 10.59
N ASN A 13 -6.08 13.75 11.48
CA ASN A 13 -5.17 13.92 12.60
C ASN A 13 -5.18 12.68 13.51
N GLN A 14 -6.36 12.11 13.77
CA GLN A 14 -6.48 10.87 14.53
C GLN A 14 -5.83 9.68 13.80
N ALA A 15 -6.01 9.56 12.49
CA ALA A 15 -5.39 8.48 11.71
C ALA A 15 -3.86 8.53 11.77
N LYS A 16 -3.28 9.74 11.72
CA LYS A 16 -1.85 9.95 11.86
C LYS A 16 -1.37 9.64 13.28
N ALA A 17 -2.09 10.12 14.31
CA ALA A 17 -1.76 9.85 15.71
C ALA A 17 -1.86 8.35 16.05
N ASP A 18 -2.86 7.65 15.51
CA ASP A 18 -3.01 6.20 15.65
C ASP A 18 -1.79 5.45 15.10
N TYR A 19 -1.32 5.82 13.90
CA TYR A 19 -0.13 5.25 13.27
C TYR A 19 1.13 5.53 14.10
N GLU A 20 1.37 6.80 14.42
CA GLU A 20 2.57 7.22 15.16
C GLU A 20 2.61 6.58 16.55
N ARG A 21 1.47 6.48 17.24
CA ARG A 21 1.39 5.77 18.52
C ARG A 21 1.76 4.31 18.34
N ALA A 22 1.17 3.62 17.35
CA ALA A 22 1.38 2.19 17.17
C ALA A 22 2.85 1.84 16.88
N VAL A 23 3.54 2.67 16.07
CA VAL A 23 4.96 2.50 15.71
C VAL A 23 5.90 2.88 16.86
N ASN A 24 5.59 3.94 17.63
CA ASN A 24 6.49 4.43 18.69
C ASN A 24 6.26 3.78 20.06
N SER A 25 5.16 3.06 20.24
CA SER A 25 4.80 2.45 21.52
C SER A 25 5.70 1.26 21.84
N LYS A 26 6.37 1.32 23.00
CA LYS A 26 7.17 0.24 23.57
C LYS A 26 6.39 -0.60 24.59
N GLU A 27 5.10 -0.32 24.75
CA GLU A 27 4.26 -1.08 25.67
C GLU A 27 3.95 -2.45 25.09
N ASP A 28 4.07 -3.48 25.93
CA ASP A 28 3.88 -4.89 25.55
C ASP A 28 2.63 -5.51 26.22
N SER A 29 1.70 -4.66 26.62
CA SER A 29 0.43 -5.10 27.21
C SER A 29 -0.43 -5.80 26.15
N LYS A 30 -1.32 -6.68 26.60
CA LYS A 30 -2.29 -7.35 25.71
C LYS A 30 -3.15 -6.34 24.94
N GLU A 31 -3.47 -5.23 25.59
CA GLU A 31 -4.27 -4.14 25.02
C GLU A 31 -3.51 -3.41 23.92
N GLU A 32 -2.24 -3.11 24.14
CA GLU A 32 -1.39 -2.46 23.14
C GLU A 32 -1.10 -3.38 21.95
N ARG A 33 -0.83 -4.67 22.18
CA ARG A 33 -0.69 -5.67 21.10
C ARG A 33 -1.95 -5.74 20.24
N ALA A 34 -3.13 -5.73 20.85
CA ALA A 34 -4.39 -5.72 20.12
C ALA A 34 -4.59 -4.41 19.32
N PHE A 35 -4.16 -3.28 19.87
CA PHE A 35 -4.17 -1.99 19.19
C PHE A 35 -3.24 -1.99 17.97
N LYS A 36 -1.97 -2.40 18.12
CA LYS A 36 -1.00 -2.50 17.03
C LYS A 36 -1.49 -3.43 15.92
N LEU A 37 -2.04 -4.59 16.27
CA LEU A 37 -2.64 -5.52 15.30
C LEU A 37 -3.80 -4.86 14.54
N LYS A 38 -4.67 -4.14 15.22
CA LYS A 38 -5.77 -3.39 14.59
C LYS A 38 -5.25 -2.33 13.62
N ILE A 39 -4.18 -1.62 13.96
CA ILE A 39 -3.53 -0.67 13.04
C ILE A 39 -2.90 -1.38 11.85
N GLY A 40 -2.20 -2.49 12.06
CA GLY A 40 -1.63 -3.32 10.99
C GLY A 40 -2.67 -3.79 9.97
N LEU A 41 -3.83 -4.29 10.43
CA LEU A 41 -4.92 -4.71 9.53
C LEU A 41 -5.53 -3.55 8.72
N ARG A 42 -5.57 -2.35 9.30
CA ARG A 42 -6.01 -1.13 8.61
C ARG A 42 -5.00 -0.72 7.54
N ILE A 43 -3.70 -0.81 7.85
CA ILE A 43 -2.63 -0.52 6.92
C ILE A 43 -2.63 -1.52 5.77
N ARG A 44 -2.79 -2.82 6.03
CA ARG A 44 -2.99 -3.85 4.99
C ARG A 44 -4.08 -3.43 4.01
N SER A 45 -5.25 -3.07 4.52
CA SER A 45 -6.38 -2.61 3.70
C SER A 45 -6.09 -1.31 2.93
N CYS A 46 -5.23 -0.46 3.50
CA CYS A 46 -4.76 0.77 2.87
C CYS A 46 -3.79 0.49 1.72
N ILE A 47 -2.87 -0.47 1.89
CA ILE A 47 -1.93 -0.93 0.85
C ILE A 47 -2.70 -1.47 -0.35
N ASP A 48 -3.63 -2.41 -0.13
CA ASP A 48 -4.45 -2.98 -1.20
C ASP A 48 -5.20 -1.89 -1.97
N LYS A 49 -5.77 -0.92 -1.24
CA LYS A 49 -6.49 0.21 -1.84
C LYS A 49 -5.57 1.13 -2.63
N LEU A 50 -4.38 1.46 -2.11
CA LEU A 50 -3.43 2.33 -2.80
C LEU A 50 -2.89 1.68 -4.07
N PHE A 51 -2.69 0.36 -4.06
CA PHE A 51 -2.28 -0.38 -5.23
C PHE A 51 -3.35 -0.27 -6.33
N VAL A 52 -4.61 -0.55 -6.00
CA VAL A 52 -5.72 -0.43 -6.97
C VAL A 52 -5.92 1.01 -7.46
N ASP A 53 -5.87 2.00 -6.56
CA ASP A 53 -5.95 3.43 -6.93
C ASP A 53 -4.77 3.84 -7.83
N GLY A 54 -3.58 3.27 -7.61
CA GLY A 54 -2.42 3.39 -8.48
C GLY A 54 -2.70 2.86 -9.88
N ALA A 55 -3.12 1.60 -9.97
CA ALA A 55 -3.46 0.95 -11.24
C ALA A 55 -4.48 1.77 -12.04
N GLU A 56 -5.62 2.11 -11.44
CA GLU A 56 -6.69 2.87 -12.12
C GLU A 56 -6.26 4.26 -12.59
N LYS A 57 -5.43 4.96 -11.81
CA LYS A 57 -4.99 6.32 -12.18
C LYS A 57 -3.89 6.29 -13.24
N TYR A 58 -2.98 5.32 -13.18
CA TYR A 58 -1.94 5.17 -14.21
C TYR A 58 -2.52 4.68 -15.54
N GLU A 59 -3.58 3.87 -15.52
CA GLU A 59 -4.34 3.52 -16.73
C GLU A 59 -4.87 4.78 -17.43
N LYS A 60 -5.64 5.60 -16.71
CA LYS A 60 -6.18 6.86 -17.23
C LYS A 60 -5.08 7.82 -17.65
N TYR A 61 -3.99 7.88 -16.89
CA TYR A 61 -2.84 8.71 -17.23
C TYR A 61 -2.21 8.28 -18.57
N SER A 62 -2.05 6.97 -18.78
CA SER A 62 -1.53 6.41 -20.03
C SER A 62 -2.40 6.80 -21.23
N GLU A 63 -3.73 6.67 -21.10
CA GLU A 63 -4.68 7.09 -22.14
C GLU A 63 -4.56 8.58 -22.48
N VAL A 64 -4.51 9.45 -21.47
CA VAL A 64 -4.38 10.90 -21.68
C VAL A 64 -3.01 11.25 -22.26
N CYS A 65 -1.93 10.57 -21.87
CA CYS A 65 -0.62 10.75 -22.46
C CYS A 65 -0.59 10.36 -23.95
N LEU A 66 -1.25 9.26 -24.33
CA LEU A 66 -1.37 8.85 -25.73
C LEU A 66 -2.15 9.88 -26.55
N ALA A 67 -3.25 10.41 -26.00
CA ALA A 67 -4.04 11.46 -26.64
C ALA A 67 -3.23 12.76 -26.82
N ALA A 68 -2.48 13.18 -25.79
CA ALA A 68 -1.62 14.36 -25.87
C ALA A 68 -0.53 14.20 -26.95
N VAL A 69 0.08 13.02 -27.06
CA VAL A 69 1.05 12.71 -28.13
C VAL A 69 0.40 12.80 -29.51
N ALA A 70 -0.81 12.27 -29.67
CA ALA A 70 -1.55 12.34 -30.94
C ALA A 70 -1.91 13.78 -31.34
N SER A 71 -2.20 14.65 -30.37
CA SER A 71 -2.52 16.07 -30.57
C SER A 71 -1.29 16.99 -30.60
N ASN A 72 -0.08 16.45 -30.40
CA ASN A 72 1.16 17.23 -30.24
C ASN A 72 1.11 18.24 -29.07
N ASP A 73 0.37 17.90 -28.02
CA ASP A 73 0.24 18.64 -26.77
C ASP A 73 1.26 18.17 -25.71
N GLU A 74 1.46 18.96 -24.66
CA GLU A 74 2.30 18.56 -23.52
C GLU A 74 1.64 17.43 -22.72
N LYS A 75 2.45 16.44 -22.31
CA LYS A 75 1.98 15.34 -21.47
C LYS A 75 1.55 15.86 -20.09
N PRO A 76 0.44 15.36 -19.52
CA PRO A 76 0.03 15.73 -18.17
C PRO A 76 1.07 15.28 -17.13
N PRO A 77 1.05 15.88 -15.91
CA PRO A 77 1.86 15.42 -14.80
C PRO A 77 1.41 14.04 -14.31
N PRO A 78 2.33 13.18 -13.84
CA PRO A 78 1.99 11.86 -13.35
C PRO A 78 1.09 11.92 -12.11
N PRO A 79 0.22 10.92 -11.90
CA PRO A 79 -0.66 10.87 -10.75
C PRO A 79 0.14 10.67 -9.44
N LYS A 80 -0.37 11.24 -8.35
CA LYS A 80 0.25 11.14 -7.01
C LYS A 80 -0.59 10.32 -6.04
N ALA A 81 0.10 9.63 -5.14
CA ALA A 81 -0.52 8.87 -4.06
C ALA A 81 -1.16 9.79 -3.01
N SER A 82 -2.13 9.26 -2.26
CA SER A 82 -2.67 9.94 -1.09
C SER A 82 -2.10 9.33 0.19
N THR A 83 -1.64 10.17 1.11
CA THR A 83 -1.18 9.77 2.46
C THR A 83 -2.33 9.43 3.41
N PHE A 84 -3.56 9.84 3.08
CA PHE A 84 -4.75 9.58 3.90
C PHE A 84 -5.81 8.85 3.09
N ASN A 85 -5.96 7.57 3.33
CA ASN A 85 -6.89 6.72 2.59
C ASN A 85 -8.10 6.35 3.43
N LYS A 86 -9.28 6.49 2.81
CA LYS A 86 -10.54 6.08 3.42
C LYS A 86 -10.76 4.59 3.16
N VAL A 87 -10.66 3.76 4.20
CA VAL A 87 -10.90 2.30 4.12
C VAL A 87 -12.25 1.95 4.74
N ARG A 88 -12.87 0.87 4.28
CA ARG A 88 -14.11 0.34 4.89
C ARG A 88 -13.76 -0.42 6.17
N SER A 89 -14.57 -0.22 7.21
CA SER A 89 -14.49 -0.98 8.46
C SER A 89 -15.91 -1.34 8.91
N VAL A 90 -16.03 -2.32 9.81
CA VAL A 90 -17.31 -2.78 10.38
C VAL A 90 -18.14 -1.65 11.00
N ASN A 91 -17.48 -0.63 11.55
CA ASN A 91 -18.14 0.52 12.18
C ASN A 91 -18.26 1.74 11.25
N GLY A 92 -18.15 1.53 9.93
CA GLY A 92 -18.16 2.57 8.92
C GLY A 92 -16.76 2.94 8.42
N PRO A 93 -16.66 3.88 7.46
CA PRO A 93 -15.39 4.20 6.84
C PRO A 93 -14.49 5.00 7.78
N ILE A 94 -13.22 4.64 7.82
CA ILE A 94 -12.18 5.29 8.63
C ILE A 94 -11.05 5.79 7.74
N PHE A 95 -10.35 6.82 8.20
CA PHE A 95 -9.10 7.24 7.57
C PHE A 95 -7.93 6.44 8.12
N VAL A 96 -7.02 6.05 7.24
CA VAL A 96 -5.74 5.42 7.56
C VAL A 96 -4.65 6.32 7.01
N TYR A 97 -3.66 6.57 7.84
CA TYR A 97 -2.47 7.30 7.45
C TYR A 97 -1.38 6.31 7.04
N LEU A 98 -0.69 6.62 5.95
CA LEU A 98 0.59 6.04 5.58
C LEU A 98 1.57 7.18 5.28
N PRO A 99 2.86 7.04 5.66
CA PRO A 99 3.93 7.90 5.20
C PRO A 99 3.93 8.08 3.68
N GLU A 100 4.39 9.23 3.21
CA GLU A 100 4.35 9.60 1.79
C GLU A 100 5.20 8.67 0.93
N ASP A 101 6.40 8.35 1.36
CA ASP A 101 7.32 7.41 0.74
C ASP A 101 6.68 6.01 0.58
N ILE A 102 6.05 5.49 1.63
CA ILE A 102 5.35 4.21 1.58
C ILE A 102 4.14 4.28 0.63
N SER A 103 3.39 5.38 0.69
CA SER A 103 2.19 5.58 -0.12
C SER A 103 2.54 5.66 -1.61
N GLU A 104 3.57 6.43 -1.97
CA GLU A 104 4.05 6.58 -3.34
C GLU A 104 4.62 5.27 -3.89
N ASN A 105 5.37 4.52 -3.08
CA ASN A 105 5.91 3.23 -3.49
C ASN A 105 4.80 2.23 -3.86
N ILE A 106 3.80 2.04 -2.99
CA ILE A 106 2.69 1.12 -3.27
C ILE A 106 1.85 1.60 -4.46
N PHE A 107 1.57 2.90 -4.54
CA PHE A 107 0.81 3.49 -5.64
C PHE A 107 1.53 3.31 -6.99
N SER A 108 2.85 3.48 -7.02
CA SER A 108 3.67 3.24 -8.20
C SER A 108 3.70 1.76 -8.60
N LEU A 109 3.72 0.82 -7.64
CA LEU A 109 3.63 -0.61 -7.96
C LEU A 109 2.32 -0.95 -8.68
N GLY A 110 1.19 -0.41 -8.22
CA GLY A 110 -0.09 -0.57 -8.91
C GLY A 110 -0.07 -0.03 -10.33
N GLY A 111 0.53 1.14 -10.53
CA GLY A 111 0.71 1.71 -11.86
C GLY A 111 1.56 0.84 -12.78
N LYS A 112 2.73 0.39 -12.29
CA LYS A 112 3.65 -0.48 -13.03
C LYS A 112 3.03 -1.83 -13.40
N TYR A 113 2.21 -2.38 -12.51
CA TYR A 113 1.45 -3.60 -12.79
C TYR A 113 0.46 -3.35 -13.93
N GLN A 114 -0.32 -2.27 -13.85
CA GLN A 114 -1.31 -1.93 -14.87
C GLN A 114 -0.69 -1.61 -16.24
N THR A 115 0.50 -0.99 -16.26
CA THR A 115 1.24 -0.68 -17.49
C THR A 115 2.09 -1.85 -18.00
N VAL A 116 2.00 -3.03 -17.38
CA VAL A 116 2.74 -4.25 -17.74
C VAL A 116 4.27 -4.07 -17.66
N GLU A 117 4.73 -3.14 -16.82
CA GLU A 117 6.15 -2.98 -16.49
C GLU A 117 6.64 -4.04 -15.51
N ILE A 118 5.73 -4.57 -14.68
CA ILE A 118 5.98 -5.70 -13.76
C ILE A 118 4.81 -6.69 -13.81
N ASP A 119 5.10 -7.96 -13.56
CA ASP A 119 4.08 -9.00 -13.41
C ASP A 119 3.47 -9.03 -12.00
N ALA A 120 2.43 -9.86 -11.82
CA ALA A 120 1.73 -10.04 -10.55
C ALA A 120 2.65 -10.55 -9.43
N LYS A 121 3.59 -11.45 -9.72
CA LYS A 121 4.51 -12.02 -8.71
C LYS A 121 5.48 -10.96 -8.19
N ILE A 122 6.05 -10.15 -9.08
CA ILE A 122 6.91 -9.01 -8.73
C ILE A 122 6.12 -7.95 -7.94
N ALA A 123 4.88 -7.67 -8.34
CA ALA A 123 4.00 -6.75 -7.62
C ALA A 123 3.72 -7.23 -6.19
N ILE A 124 3.34 -8.50 -6.02
CA ILE A 124 3.11 -9.13 -4.72
C ILE A 124 4.38 -9.09 -3.87
N ARG A 125 5.53 -9.55 -4.40
CA ARG A 125 6.81 -9.57 -3.68
C ARG A 125 7.17 -8.18 -3.14
N ARG A 126 7.17 -7.17 -4.00
CA ARG A 126 7.56 -5.80 -3.63
C ARG A 126 6.59 -5.17 -2.62
N ALA A 127 5.29 -5.39 -2.78
CA ALA A 127 4.31 -4.93 -1.80
C ALA A 127 4.45 -5.67 -0.47
N GLN A 128 4.78 -6.97 -0.50
CA GLN A 128 4.98 -7.78 0.69
C GLN A 128 6.21 -7.35 1.49
N VAL A 129 7.31 -6.96 0.84
CA VAL A 129 8.49 -6.38 1.52
C VAL A 129 8.10 -5.13 2.33
N ILE A 130 7.32 -4.23 1.74
CA ILE A 130 6.83 -3.03 2.42
C ILE A 130 5.91 -3.40 3.59
N ALA A 131 5.00 -4.35 3.39
CA ALA A 131 4.09 -4.82 4.45
C ALA A 131 4.83 -5.51 5.61
N ASN A 132 5.92 -6.23 5.32
CA ASN A 132 6.78 -6.88 6.31
C ASN A 132 7.55 -5.85 7.12
N GLN A 133 8.09 -4.80 6.49
CA GLN A 133 8.75 -3.70 7.20
C GLN A 133 7.77 -3.02 8.18
N ILE A 134 6.54 -2.74 7.74
CA ILE A 134 5.51 -2.17 8.61
C ILE A 134 5.14 -3.12 9.75
N ALA A 135 5.02 -4.41 9.47
CA ALA A 135 4.73 -5.40 10.51
C ALA A 135 5.84 -5.48 11.56
N TYR A 136 7.11 -5.35 11.13
CA TYR A 136 8.27 -5.25 12.01
C TYR A 136 8.24 -3.97 12.85
N ASP A 137 8.00 -2.81 12.24
CA ASP A 137 7.91 -1.52 12.94
C ASP A 137 6.77 -1.48 13.97
N LEU A 138 5.71 -2.25 13.72
CA LEU A 138 4.57 -2.42 14.61
C LEU A 138 4.73 -3.59 15.60
N ASP A 139 5.87 -4.30 15.61
CA ASP A 139 6.12 -5.45 16.50
C ASP A 139 4.97 -6.48 16.44
N LEU A 140 4.50 -6.78 15.22
CA LEU A 140 3.39 -7.71 15.03
C LEU A 140 3.88 -9.17 15.08
N PRO A 141 3.12 -10.08 15.72
CA PRO A 141 3.50 -11.49 15.78
C PRO A 141 3.36 -12.21 14.43
N ASN A 142 2.58 -11.66 13.50
CA ASN A 142 2.29 -12.27 12.21
C ASN A 142 2.54 -11.27 11.07
N LYS A 143 2.98 -11.80 9.92
CA LYS A 143 3.12 -11.00 8.68
C LYS A 143 1.77 -10.46 8.20
N LEU A 144 1.80 -9.26 7.61
CA LEU A 144 0.64 -8.67 6.95
C LEU A 144 0.62 -9.14 5.48
N VAL A 145 -0.16 -10.17 5.18
CA VAL A 145 -0.30 -10.66 3.79
C VAL A 145 -1.11 -9.65 2.98
N VAL A 146 -0.48 -9.00 2.00
CA VAL A 146 -1.09 -7.97 1.14
C VAL A 146 -1.35 -8.48 -0.28
N LEU A 147 -2.15 -7.73 -1.03
CA LEU A 147 -2.54 -8.00 -2.42
C LEU A 147 -3.18 -9.38 -2.60
N GLN A 148 -4.07 -9.76 -1.67
CA GLN A 148 -4.74 -11.07 -1.70
C GLN A 148 -5.47 -11.29 -3.03
N PHE A 149 -6.07 -10.25 -3.60
CA PHE A 149 -6.75 -10.35 -4.89
C PHE A 149 -5.82 -10.81 -6.03
N LEU A 150 -4.56 -10.35 -6.08
CA LEU A 150 -3.59 -10.83 -7.07
C LEU A 150 -3.13 -12.27 -6.78
N ARG A 151 -3.02 -12.63 -5.51
CA ARG A 151 -2.65 -14.00 -5.10
C ARG A 151 -3.74 -14.99 -5.52
N ASP A 152 -5.00 -14.61 -5.33
CA ASP A 152 -6.17 -15.40 -5.75
C ASP A 152 -6.21 -15.54 -7.28
N GLU A 153 -5.92 -14.46 -8.03
CA GLU A 153 -5.82 -14.49 -9.50
C GLU A 153 -4.72 -15.47 -9.99
N LEU A 154 -3.56 -15.49 -9.33
CA LEU A 154 -2.46 -16.40 -9.64
C LEU A 154 -2.81 -17.86 -9.32
N GLU A 155 -3.52 -18.10 -8.22
CA GLU A 155 -4.01 -19.44 -7.87
C GLU A 155 -5.01 -19.96 -8.91
N GLU A 156 -5.94 -19.12 -9.37
CA GLU A 156 -6.89 -19.47 -10.44
C GLU A 156 -6.18 -19.71 -11.78
N ALA A 157 -5.10 -18.98 -12.07
CA ALA A 157 -4.26 -19.17 -13.24
C ALA A 157 -3.38 -20.45 -13.19
N GLY A 158 -3.35 -21.16 -12.05
CA GLY A 158 -2.53 -22.35 -11.85
C GLY A 158 -1.04 -22.07 -11.62
N ASP A 159 -0.68 -20.83 -11.29
CA ASP A 159 0.68 -20.40 -10.97
C ASP A 159 0.71 -19.68 -9.61
N PRO A 160 0.33 -20.36 -8.51
CA PRO A 160 0.16 -19.74 -7.20
C PRO A 160 1.48 -19.16 -6.70
N PHE A 161 1.39 -17.98 -6.09
CA PHE A 161 2.53 -17.36 -5.44
C PHE A 161 2.96 -18.18 -4.21
N SER A 162 4.20 -18.66 -4.20
CA SER A 162 4.76 -19.45 -3.10
C SER A 162 5.61 -18.61 -2.14
N GLU A 163 5.87 -19.10 -0.92
CA GLU A 163 6.72 -18.39 0.04
C GLU A 163 8.18 -18.28 -0.42
N ASP A 164 8.66 -19.24 -1.23
CA ASP A 164 9.99 -19.19 -1.84
C ASP A 164 10.14 -17.98 -2.77
N GLU A 165 9.04 -17.53 -3.37
CA GLU A 165 9.01 -16.32 -4.18
C GLU A 165 8.99 -15.02 -3.36
N GLU A 166 8.89 -15.06 -2.03
CA GLU A 166 9.06 -13.87 -1.17
C GLU A 166 10.53 -13.51 -0.97
N ILE A 167 11.46 -14.43 -1.23
CA ILE A 167 12.90 -14.23 -1.05
C ILE A 167 13.45 -13.42 -2.23
N ASP A 168 14.17 -12.34 -1.93
CA ASP A 168 14.89 -11.55 -2.93
C ASP A 168 16.24 -12.23 -3.21
N ASP A 169 16.43 -12.78 -4.41
CA ASP A 169 17.71 -13.40 -4.85
C ASP A 169 18.90 -12.41 -4.90
N ASN A 170 18.68 -11.14 -4.54
CA ASN A 170 19.67 -10.07 -4.64
C ASN A 170 20.61 -9.95 -3.41
N ASP A 171 20.47 -10.80 -2.39
CA ASP A 171 21.42 -10.89 -1.26
C ASP A 171 22.56 -11.91 -1.48
N SER A 172 22.90 -12.20 -2.75
CA SER A 172 24.02 -13.11 -3.11
C SER A 172 25.30 -12.42 -3.58
N GLU A 173 25.43 -11.08 -3.47
CA GLU A 173 26.70 -10.37 -3.69
C GLU A 173 27.30 -9.77 -2.39
N THR A 174 27.43 -10.59 -1.35
CA THR A 174 28.51 -10.40 -0.37
C THR A 174 29.32 -11.68 -0.24
N GLU A 175 30.26 -11.87 -1.18
CA GLU A 175 31.59 -12.43 -0.94
C GLU A 175 32.29 -12.67 -2.28
N LYS A 176 33.16 -11.72 -2.67
CA LYS A 176 34.46 -11.96 -3.33
C LYS A 176 35.05 -10.62 -3.76
N LYS A 177 35.94 -10.04 -2.93
CA LYS A 177 37.39 -10.12 -3.12
C LYS A 177 38.14 -9.35 -2.04
#